data_AF-A0A959SMZ7-F1
#
_entry.id   AF-A0A959SMZ7-F1
#
_cell.length_a   1.000
_cell.length_b   1.000
_cell.length_c   1.000
_cell.angle_alpha   90.00
_cell.angle_beta   90.00
_cell.angle_gamma   90.00
#
_symmetry.space_group_name_H-M   'P 1'
#
loop_
_entity.id
_entity.type
_entity.pdbx_description
1 polymer ?
#
loop_
_entity_poly.entity_id
_entity_poly.type
_entity_poly.pdbx_seq_one_letter_code
_entity_poly.pdbx_strand_id
1 'polypeptide(L)'
;MQAYSLIIAAALMLPAAISGCKAKQPAAEGTPKEEAAQQTAPAVKEPTPATTEAGPQLPPVKLIGGDTAFFVLERTACFGTCPTYRLTINGDGKAYYEGRRFVPREGRYAGQVDAAKMKALEAAAEQSGFFGLKDVYDAPVTDLPSLIIRFRTPERDKQVKGRVGTPKEFKELAVQLEEMLQGIEWTRLGDLD
;
A
#
# COMPACT_ATOMS: atom_id res chain seq x y z
N MET A 1 -22.95 41.13 38.35
CA MET A 1 -24.14 40.26 38.26
C MET A 1 -23.59 38.85 38.05
N GLN A 2 -23.27 38.05 39.08
CA GLN A 2 -24.17 37.34 40.03
C GLN A 2 -25.28 36.59 39.23
N ALA A 3 -25.50 35.28 39.32
CA ALA A 3 -25.10 34.28 40.30
C ALA A 3 -25.35 32.83 39.78
N TYR A 4 -24.51 31.88 40.23
CA TYR A 4 -24.81 30.55 40.80
C TYR A 4 -26.08 29.75 40.42
N SER A 5 -25.91 28.42 40.20
CA SER A 5 -26.48 27.32 41.03
C SER A 5 -26.19 25.93 40.40
N LEU A 6 -25.40 25.09 41.08
CA LEU A 6 -25.80 23.89 41.86
C LEU A 6 -26.05 22.63 40.99
N ILE A 7 -25.08 21.72 40.86
CA ILE A 7 -24.85 20.51 41.68
C ILE A 7 -26.06 19.56 41.71
N ILE A 8 -25.93 18.41 41.02
CA ILE A 8 -26.46 17.13 41.51
C ILE A 8 -25.37 16.06 41.32
N ALA A 9 -24.90 15.54 42.45
CA ALA A 9 -24.12 14.33 42.54
C ALA A 9 -25.06 13.12 42.62
N ALA A 10 -24.73 12.02 41.94
CA ALA A 10 -25.17 10.68 42.33
C ALA A 10 -24.17 9.65 41.83
N ALA A 11 -23.35 9.17 42.75
CA ALA A 11 -22.53 7.98 42.59
C ALA A 11 -23.42 6.73 42.66
N LEU A 12 -23.16 5.74 41.81
CA LEU A 12 -23.54 4.35 42.07
C LEU A 12 -22.39 3.45 41.60
N MET A 13 -21.80 2.81 42.60
CA MET A 13 -20.69 1.87 42.54
C MET A 13 -21.22 0.42 42.58
N LEU A 14 -20.36 -0.48 42.03
CA LEU A 14 -20.21 -1.94 42.25
C LEU A 14 -21.14 -2.92 41.47
N PRO A 15 -20.71 -4.20 41.26
CA PRO A 15 -19.37 -4.81 41.35
C PRO A 15 -18.96 -5.72 40.15
N ALA A 16 -17.70 -6.15 40.19
CA ALA A 16 -17.05 -7.12 39.32
C ALA A 16 -17.54 -8.58 39.49
N ALA A 17 -17.45 -9.38 38.43
CA ALA A 17 -17.36 -10.85 38.50
C ALA A 17 -16.60 -11.46 37.29
N ILE A 18 -15.34 -11.80 37.55
CA ILE A 18 -14.58 -13.02 37.20
C ILE A 18 -15.28 -14.04 36.28
N SER A 19 -14.62 -14.43 35.19
CA SER A 19 -14.35 -15.86 34.91
C SER A 19 -13.30 -16.01 33.81
N GLY A 20 -12.17 -16.64 34.16
CA GLY A 20 -11.16 -17.07 33.19
C GLY A 20 -11.45 -18.49 32.69
N CYS A 21 -10.88 -18.83 31.54
CA CYS A 21 -10.45 -20.19 31.23
C CYS A 21 -9.26 -20.13 30.28
N LYS A 22 -8.10 -20.51 30.83
CA LYS A 22 -6.84 -20.76 30.13
C LYS A 22 -6.68 -22.28 30.07
N ALA A 23 -6.69 -22.85 28.88
CA ALA A 23 -6.27 -24.21 28.60
C ALA A 23 -6.07 -24.34 27.09
N LYS A 24 -5.13 -25.08 26.52
CA LYS A 24 -3.92 -25.79 26.98
C LYS A 24 -3.38 -26.37 25.66
N GLN A 25 -2.20 -25.97 25.21
CA GLN A 25 -1.49 -26.74 24.17
C GLN A 25 -1.08 -28.09 24.78
N PRO A 26 -1.06 -29.17 23.97
CA PRO A 26 -0.06 -30.20 24.13
C PRO A 26 0.95 -30.13 22.99
N ALA A 27 2.21 -30.09 23.39
CA ALA A 27 3.34 -30.53 22.61
C ALA A 27 3.26 -32.04 22.33
N ALA A 28 3.83 -32.48 21.21
CA ALA A 28 4.38 -33.81 21.07
C ALA A 28 5.57 -33.75 20.11
N GLU A 29 6.76 -33.80 20.70
CA GLU A 29 8.02 -34.17 20.07
C GLU A 29 7.93 -35.55 19.43
N GLY A 30 8.68 -35.74 18.36
CA GLY A 30 8.79 -37.01 17.65
C GLY A 30 9.76 -36.95 16.47
N THR A 31 11.04 -36.73 16.76
CA THR A 31 12.16 -37.21 15.95
C THR A 31 13.00 -38.14 16.84
N PRO A 32 13.90 -39.01 16.33
CA PRO A 32 14.44 -39.10 14.97
C PRO A 32 14.48 -40.54 14.39
N LYS A 33 14.62 -40.68 13.07
CA LYS A 33 15.44 -41.77 12.54
C LYS A 33 16.12 -41.37 11.23
N GLU A 34 17.42 -41.25 11.35
CA GLU A 34 18.44 -41.18 10.32
C GLU A 34 18.57 -42.55 9.65
N GLU A 35 18.49 -42.60 8.31
CA GLU A 35 19.23 -43.62 7.55
C GLU A 35 19.55 -43.10 6.14
N ALA A 36 20.84 -43.15 5.83
CA ALA A 36 21.48 -42.65 4.64
C ALA A 36 21.30 -43.58 3.44
N ALA A 37 21.23 -43.02 2.24
CA ALA A 37 21.70 -43.67 1.02
C ALA A 37 22.16 -42.63 0.00
N GLN A 38 23.45 -42.71 -0.33
CA GLN A 38 24.17 -41.92 -1.31
C GLN A 38 23.70 -42.22 -2.75
N GLN A 39 23.70 -41.21 -3.60
CA GLN A 39 24.03 -41.36 -5.03
C GLN A 39 24.57 -40.04 -5.62
N THR A 40 25.90 -40.01 -5.72
CA THR A 40 26.76 -39.49 -6.81
C THR A 40 26.28 -38.30 -7.67
N ALA A 41 27.04 -37.22 -7.56
CA ALA A 41 27.08 -36.07 -8.45
C ALA A 41 27.61 -36.40 -9.87
N PRO A 42 27.30 -35.54 -10.85
CA PRO A 42 28.35 -35.05 -11.74
C PRO A 42 28.53 -33.54 -11.64
N ALA A 43 29.80 -33.15 -11.65
CA ALA A 43 30.30 -31.79 -11.62
C ALA A 43 29.75 -30.93 -12.77
N VAL A 44 29.25 -29.75 -12.42
CA VAL A 44 29.16 -28.61 -13.34
C VAL A 44 29.90 -27.44 -12.69
N LYS A 45 30.68 -26.78 -13.53
CA LYS A 45 31.84 -25.93 -13.27
C LYS A 45 31.54 -24.69 -12.43
N GLU A 46 32.60 -24.18 -11.78
CA GLU A 46 32.68 -22.95 -10.99
C GLU A 46 31.92 -21.75 -11.60
N PRO A 47 31.25 -20.92 -10.77
CA PRO A 47 30.80 -19.61 -11.19
C PRO A 47 31.91 -18.56 -10.96
N THR A 48 32.40 -17.97 -12.06
CA THR A 48 33.12 -16.68 -12.04
C THR A 48 32.11 -15.51 -12.15
N PRO A 49 32.54 -14.26 -11.88
CA PRO A 49 32.04 -13.42 -10.80
C PRO A 49 30.81 -12.58 -11.17
N ALA A 50 30.13 -12.12 -10.11
CA ALA A 50 29.02 -11.18 -10.14
C ALA A 50 29.34 -9.92 -10.97
N THR A 51 28.66 -9.79 -12.11
CA THR A 51 28.45 -8.50 -12.76
C THR A 51 27.20 -7.88 -12.16
N THR A 52 27.37 -6.71 -11.57
CA THR A 52 26.30 -5.78 -11.20
C THR A 52 25.47 -5.45 -12.45
N GLU A 53 24.29 -6.05 -12.58
CA GLU A 53 23.27 -5.57 -13.50
C GLU A 53 22.11 -4.98 -12.69
N ALA A 54 21.91 -3.68 -12.88
CA ALA A 54 20.75 -2.96 -12.41
C ALA A 54 19.50 -3.72 -12.82
N GLY A 55 18.67 -4.09 -11.82
CA GLY A 55 17.43 -4.80 -12.06
C GLY A 55 16.52 -4.04 -13.04
N PRO A 56 15.60 -4.76 -13.73
CA PRO A 56 14.85 -4.21 -14.85
C PRO A 56 14.16 -2.90 -14.47
N GLN A 57 14.61 -1.81 -15.08
CA GLN A 57 13.92 -0.54 -15.04
C GLN A 57 12.58 -0.75 -15.73
N LEU A 58 11.50 -0.67 -14.95
CA LEU A 58 10.14 -0.77 -15.49
C LEU A 58 9.99 0.25 -16.63
N PRO A 59 9.44 -0.13 -17.79
CA PRO A 59 9.26 0.79 -18.90
C PRO A 59 8.34 1.95 -18.48
N PRO A 60 8.53 3.16 -19.06
CA PRO A 60 7.65 4.29 -18.77
C PRO A 60 6.25 4.00 -19.30
N VAL A 61 5.32 3.71 -18.39
CA VAL A 61 3.89 3.66 -18.70
C VAL A 61 3.44 5.08 -19.04
N LYS A 62 2.92 5.28 -20.25
CA LYS A 62 2.51 6.58 -20.80
C LYS A 62 1.49 7.25 -19.86
N LEU A 63 1.91 8.34 -19.23
CA LEU A 63 1.17 9.03 -18.17
C LEU A 63 0.07 9.91 -18.77
N ILE A 64 -1.19 9.68 -18.40
CA ILE A 64 -2.16 10.78 -18.38
C ILE A 64 -1.74 11.68 -17.21
N GLY A 65 -0.90 12.69 -17.52
CA GLY A 65 -0.24 13.57 -16.54
C GLY A 65 1.22 13.93 -16.85
N GLY A 66 1.89 13.26 -17.79
CA GLY A 66 3.28 13.57 -18.19
C GLY A 66 4.25 13.74 -17.01
N ASP A 67 5.30 14.55 -17.19
CA ASP A 67 6.28 14.86 -16.13
C ASP A 67 5.71 15.66 -14.94
N THR A 68 4.44 16.05 -15.00
CA THR A 68 3.78 16.93 -14.01
C THR A 68 3.12 16.19 -12.84
N ALA A 69 3.13 14.85 -12.86
CA ALA A 69 2.53 14.04 -11.80
C ALA A 69 3.22 14.30 -10.45
N PHE A 70 2.47 14.82 -9.48
CA PHE A 70 2.89 14.98 -8.08
C PHE A 70 2.68 13.69 -7.28
N PHE A 71 1.56 12.99 -7.52
CA PHE A 71 1.19 11.79 -6.79
C PHE A 71 0.63 10.73 -7.73
N VAL A 72 0.97 9.46 -7.50
CA VAL A 72 0.38 8.30 -8.18
C VAL A 72 0.04 7.22 -7.17
N LEU A 73 -1.13 6.62 -7.33
CA LEU A 73 -1.59 5.42 -6.65
C LEU A 73 -2.15 4.44 -7.68
N GLU A 74 -1.54 3.26 -7.82
CA GLU A 74 -1.96 2.24 -8.79
C GLU A 74 -2.09 0.87 -8.16
N ARG A 75 -3.21 0.19 -8.42
CA ARG A 75 -3.40 -1.24 -8.13
C ARG A 75 -3.40 -2.02 -9.44
N THR A 76 -2.52 -3.03 -9.53
CA THR A 76 -2.42 -3.90 -10.71
C THR A 76 -3.42 -5.05 -10.65
N ALA A 77 -3.61 -5.74 -11.77
CA ALA A 77 -4.47 -6.92 -11.84
C ALA A 77 -3.91 -8.13 -11.04
N CYS A 78 -4.82 -9.05 -10.72
CA CYS A 78 -4.57 -10.43 -10.29
C CYS A 78 -5.44 -11.37 -11.15
N PHE A 79 -5.44 -12.68 -10.92
CA PHE A 79 -6.29 -13.61 -11.68
C PHE A 79 -7.74 -13.64 -11.17
N GLY A 80 -7.97 -13.18 -9.94
CA GLY A 80 -9.30 -13.00 -9.37
C GLY A 80 -9.92 -11.64 -9.65
N THR A 81 -10.74 -11.16 -8.71
CA THR A 81 -11.51 -9.91 -8.81
C THR A 81 -10.82 -8.74 -8.12
N CYS A 82 -9.47 -8.67 -8.18
CA CYS A 82 -8.75 -7.58 -7.55
C CYS A 82 -9.08 -6.26 -8.25
N PRO A 83 -9.46 -5.20 -7.51
CA PRO A 83 -9.67 -3.87 -8.08
C PRO A 83 -8.43 -3.40 -8.82
N THR A 84 -8.59 -3.04 -10.08
CA THR A 84 -7.50 -2.51 -10.92
C THR A 84 -7.81 -1.08 -11.29
N TYR A 85 -6.94 -0.15 -10.90
CA TYR A 85 -7.08 1.27 -11.22
C TYR A 85 -5.75 2.00 -11.11
N ARG A 86 -5.74 3.22 -11.64
CA ARG A 86 -4.68 4.20 -11.44
C ARG A 86 -5.27 5.56 -11.13
N LEU A 87 -4.75 6.21 -10.10
CA LEU A 87 -5.03 7.60 -9.76
C LEU A 87 -3.73 8.40 -9.90
N THR A 88 -3.78 9.50 -10.63
CA THR A 88 -2.69 10.46 -10.80
C THR A 88 -3.17 11.83 -10.35
N ILE A 89 -2.38 12.56 -9.56
CA ILE A 89 -2.62 13.97 -9.27
C ILE A 89 -1.42 14.75 -9.76
N ASN A 90 -1.65 15.77 -10.58
CA ASN A 90 -0.62 16.67 -11.09
C ASN A 90 -0.27 17.74 -10.05
N GLY A 91 0.87 18.41 -10.23
CA GLY A 91 1.31 19.51 -9.35
C GLY A 91 0.35 20.70 -9.27
N ASP A 92 -0.55 20.87 -10.25
CA ASP A 92 -1.63 21.87 -10.23
C ASP A 92 -2.93 21.36 -9.56
N GLY A 93 -2.89 20.15 -8.98
CA GLY A 93 -4.01 19.52 -8.30
C GLY A 93 -5.04 18.84 -9.21
N LYS A 94 -4.87 18.90 -10.55
CA LYS A 94 -5.74 18.12 -11.45
C LYS A 94 -5.55 16.63 -11.19
N ALA A 95 -6.64 15.95 -10.90
CA ALA A 95 -6.65 14.53 -10.64
C ALA A 95 -7.25 13.77 -11.82
N TYR A 96 -6.64 12.64 -12.15
CA TYR A 96 -7.10 11.70 -13.16
C TYR A 96 -7.26 10.35 -12.51
N TYR A 97 -8.42 9.73 -12.69
CA TYR A 97 -8.69 8.38 -12.23
C TYR A 97 -9.06 7.50 -13.41
N GLU A 98 -8.36 6.38 -13.54
CA GLU A 98 -8.58 5.35 -14.53
C GLU A 98 -8.99 4.08 -13.79
N GLY A 99 -10.30 3.82 -13.72
CA GLY A 99 -10.82 2.55 -13.21
C GLY A 99 -10.86 1.51 -14.32
N ARG A 100 -10.13 0.41 -14.17
CA ARG A 100 -9.97 -0.59 -15.23
C ARG A 100 -10.95 -1.76 -15.08
N ARG A 101 -10.90 -2.45 -13.94
CA ARG A 101 -11.75 -3.62 -13.66
C ARG A 101 -12.02 -3.77 -12.17
N PHE A 102 -13.19 -4.33 -11.83
CA PHE A 102 -13.58 -4.68 -10.46
C PHE A 102 -13.52 -3.48 -9.50
N VAL A 103 -13.84 -2.30 -10.02
CA VAL A 103 -13.90 -1.06 -9.27
C VAL A 103 -15.31 -0.48 -9.38
N PRO A 104 -15.80 0.28 -8.37
CA PRO A 104 -17.13 0.88 -8.42
C PRO A 104 -17.35 1.83 -9.61
N ARG A 105 -16.25 2.36 -10.15
CA ARG A 105 -16.23 3.34 -11.21
C ARG A 105 -15.21 2.89 -12.26
N GLU A 106 -15.68 2.31 -13.35
CA GLU A 106 -14.86 1.95 -14.51
C GLU A 106 -14.86 3.09 -15.54
N GLY A 107 -13.75 3.24 -16.29
CA GLY A 107 -13.51 4.30 -17.26
C GLY A 107 -12.57 5.40 -16.77
N ARG A 108 -12.46 6.49 -17.55
CA ARG A 108 -11.59 7.64 -17.25
C ARG A 108 -12.38 8.80 -16.65
N TYR A 109 -11.82 9.41 -15.61
CA TYR A 109 -12.41 10.52 -14.89
C TYR A 109 -11.37 11.60 -14.60
N ALA A 110 -11.82 12.85 -14.59
CA ALA A 110 -11.08 13.99 -14.07
C ALA A 110 -11.74 14.51 -12.79
N GLY A 111 -10.91 15.01 -11.89
CA GLY A 111 -11.32 15.69 -10.67
C GLY A 111 -10.31 16.79 -10.33
N GLN A 112 -10.56 17.46 -9.22
CA GLN A 112 -9.66 18.47 -8.68
C GLN A 112 -9.38 18.16 -7.22
N VAL A 113 -8.12 18.28 -6.84
CA VAL A 113 -7.64 18.21 -5.46
C VAL A 113 -7.11 19.59 -5.09
N ASP A 114 -7.55 20.11 -3.95
CA ASP A 114 -7.09 21.41 -3.47
C ASP A 114 -5.69 21.33 -2.85
N ALA A 115 -5.05 22.48 -2.69
CA ALA A 115 -3.70 22.57 -2.16
C ALA A 115 -3.57 22.07 -0.71
N ALA A 116 -4.64 22.13 0.10
CA ALA A 116 -4.61 21.65 1.48
C ALA A 116 -4.55 20.12 1.53
N LYS A 117 -5.36 19.46 0.70
CA LYS A 117 -5.33 18.00 0.53
C LYS A 117 -4.01 17.53 -0.08
N MET A 118 -3.46 18.25 -1.07
CA MET A 118 -2.12 17.96 -1.62
C MET A 118 -1.04 17.95 -0.55
N LYS A 119 -0.97 19.00 0.29
CA LYS A 119 -0.03 19.08 1.42
C LYS A 119 -0.25 17.96 2.44
N ALA A 120 -1.50 17.59 2.70
CA ALA A 120 -1.81 16.51 3.62
C ALA A 120 -1.32 15.15 3.08
N LEU A 121 -1.44 14.89 1.78
CA LEU A 121 -0.92 13.66 1.16
C LEU A 121 0.60 13.55 1.32
N GLU A 122 1.31 14.64 1.05
CA GLU A 122 2.77 14.70 1.23
C GLU A 122 3.16 14.49 2.69
N ALA A 123 2.51 15.18 3.63
CA ALA A 123 2.76 15.04 5.06
C ALA A 123 2.52 13.60 5.56
N ALA A 124 1.50 12.91 5.05
CA ALA A 124 1.25 11.50 5.38
C ALA A 124 2.42 10.61 4.94
N ALA A 125 2.97 10.84 3.74
CA ALA A 125 4.13 10.11 3.23
C ALA A 125 5.40 10.37 4.05
N GLU A 126 5.62 11.62 4.49
CA GLU A 126 6.73 11.95 5.38
C GLU A 126 6.61 11.25 6.73
N GLN A 127 5.44 11.34 7.36
CA GLN A 127 5.17 10.78 8.69
C GLN A 127 5.25 9.26 8.71
N SER A 128 4.89 8.59 7.61
CA SER A 128 5.00 7.13 7.50
C SER A 128 6.43 6.65 7.23
N GLY A 129 7.39 7.55 7.03
CA GLY A 129 8.76 7.20 6.62
C GLY A 129 8.84 6.66 5.18
N PHE A 130 7.85 6.96 4.33
CA PHE A 130 7.74 6.42 2.96
C PHE A 130 9.02 6.59 2.14
N PHE A 131 9.65 7.76 2.27
CA PHE A 131 10.85 8.11 1.51
C PHE A 131 12.08 7.27 1.87
N GLY A 132 12.08 6.60 3.03
CA GLY A 132 13.14 5.68 3.46
C GLY A 132 12.91 4.21 3.07
N LEU A 133 11.77 3.87 2.49
CA LEU A 133 11.46 2.49 2.09
C LEU A 133 12.30 2.04 0.89
N LYS A 134 12.42 0.72 0.68
CA LYS A 134 12.96 0.17 -0.57
C LYS A 134 12.00 0.44 -1.72
N ASP A 135 12.51 0.53 -2.94
CA ASP A 135 11.69 0.82 -4.12
C ASP A 135 10.76 -0.36 -4.48
N VAL A 136 11.14 -1.59 -4.14
CA VAL A 136 10.39 -2.79 -4.50
C VAL A 136 10.37 -3.78 -3.34
N TYR A 137 9.17 -4.29 -3.03
CA TYR A 137 8.92 -5.42 -2.13
C TYR A 137 8.14 -6.47 -2.90
N ASP A 138 8.82 -7.53 -3.32
CA ASP A 138 8.26 -8.49 -4.26
C ASP A 138 8.82 -9.91 -4.09
N ALA A 139 8.11 -10.89 -4.65
CA ALA A 139 8.47 -12.31 -4.73
C ALA A 139 7.89 -12.91 -6.03
N PRO A 140 8.37 -14.07 -6.51
CA PRO A 140 7.87 -14.70 -7.75
C PRO A 140 6.47 -15.32 -7.54
N VAL A 141 5.45 -14.47 -7.50
CA VAL A 141 4.03 -14.82 -7.43
C VAL A 141 3.27 -14.18 -8.59
N THR A 142 2.25 -14.87 -9.11
CA THR A 142 1.49 -14.41 -10.29
C THR A 142 0.11 -13.87 -9.94
N ASP A 143 -0.52 -14.37 -8.88
CA ASP A 143 -1.93 -14.08 -8.54
C ASP A 143 -2.11 -13.04 -7.42
N LEU A 144 -1.09 -12.21 -7.16
CA LEU A 144 -1.21 -11.10 -6.21
C LEU A 144 -1.07 -9.76 -6.93
N PRO A 145 -1.96 -8.79 -6.67
CA PRO A 145 -1.83 -7.46 -7.22
C PRO A 145 -0.65 -6.74 -6.54
N SER A 146 0.02 -5.88 -7.29
CA SER A 146 0.94 -4.91 -6.73
C SER A 146 0.18 -3.62 -6.40
N LEU A 147 0.60 -2.96 -5.33
CA LEU A 147 0.25 -1.58 -5.03
C LEU A 147 1.47 -0.69 -5.29
N ILE A 148 1.30 0.34 -6.09
CA ILE A 148 2.36 1.29 -6.44
C ILE A 148 1.95 2.65 -5.92
N ILE A 149 2.81 3.25 -5.12
CA ILE A 149 2.68 4.64 -4.64
C ILE A 149 3.87 5.42 -5.15
N ARG A 150 3.64 6.64 -5.64
CA ARG A 150 4.70 7.58 -6.00
C ARG A 150 4.38 8.97 -5.49
N PHE A 151 5.39 9.64 -4.96
CA PHE A 151 5.39 11.06 -4.69
C PHE A 151 6.54 11.72 -5.45
N ARG A 152 6.24 12.85 -6.08
CA ARG A 152 7.20 13.71 -6.78
C ARG A 152 6.97 15.16 -6.36
N THR A 153 7.98 15.72 -5.70
CA THR A 153 8.12 17.12 -5.33
C THR A 153 9.38 17.66 -6.02
N PRO A 154 9.63 18.98 -6.00
CA PRO A 154 10.90 19.53 -6.49
C PRO A 154 12.14 18.93 -5.81
N GLU A 155 12.01 18.50 -4.56
CA GLU A 155 13.11 17.99 -3.73
C GLU A 155 13.26 16.46 -3.79
N ARG A 156 12.17 15.72 -4.05
CA ARG A 156 12.13 14.26 -3.95
C ARG A 156 11.27 13.63 -5.04
N ASP A 157 11.75 12.54 -5.62
CA ASP A 157 10.96 11.65 -6.47
C ASP A 157 11.14 10.22 -5.96
N LYS A 158 10.08 9.66 -5.38
CA LYS A 158 10.09 8.33 -4.77
C LYS A 158 8.90 7.53 -5.23
N GLN A 159 9.18 6.33 -5.74
CA GLN A 159 8.18 5.32 -6.06
C GLN A 159 8.48 4.05 -5.28
N VAL A 160 7.43 3.44 -4.72
CA VAL A 160 7.51 2.14 -4.06
C VAL A 160 6.44 1.21 -4.63
N LYS A 161 6.87 0.04 -5.11
CA LYS A 161 6.01 -1.08 -5.50
C LYS A 161 5.97 -2.11 -4.38
N GLY A 162 4.81 -2.26 -3.74
CA GLY A 162 4.56 -3.28 -2.73
C GLY A 162 3.71 -4.44 -3.26
N ARG A 163 4.16 -5.67 -3.06
CA ARG A 163 3.37 -6.88 -3.26
C ARG A 163 3.59 -7.90 -2.14
N VAL A 164 4.75 -8.57 -2.12
CA VAL A 164 5.10 -9.57 -1.10
C VAL A 164 6.16 -9.01 -0.16
N GLY A 165 6.04 -9.29 1.14
CA GLY A 165 6.97 -8.78 2.15
C GLY A 165 6.91 -7.26 2.36
N THR A 166 5.86 -6.61 1.87
CA THR A 166 5.67 -5.17 2.00
C THR A 166 5.49 -4.78 3.48
N PRO A 167 6.24 -3.77 3.98
CA PRO A 167 6.17 -3.32 5.36
C PRO A 167 4.78 -2.84 5.76
N LYS A 168 4.50 -2.89 7.08
CA LYS A 168 3.21 -2.49 7.65
C LYS A 168 2.95 -1.00 7.39
N GLU A 169 3.97 -0.18 7.51
CA GLU A 169 3.93 1.27 7.34
C GLU A 169 3.48 1.66 5.93
N PHE A 170 3.93 0.94 4.90
CA PHE A 170 3.48 1.16 3.51
C PHE A 170 2.00 0.80 3.34
N LYS A 171 1.54 -0.30 3.95
CA LYS A 171 0.15 -0.74 3.87
C LYS A 171 -0.80 0.20 4.60
N GLU A 172 -0.37 0.72 5.76
CA GLU A 172 -1.13 1.70 6.53
C GLU A 172 -1.21 3.04 5.81
N LEU A 173 -0.09 3.51 5.24
CA LEU A 173 -0.09 4.70 4.38
C LEU A 173 -1.05 4.54 3.21
N ALA A 174 -1.05 3.39 2.53
CA ALA A 174 -1.95 3.14 1.41
C ALA A 174 -3.43 3.31 1.77
N VAL A 175 -3.85 2.73 2.90
CA VAL A 175 -5.23 2.87 3.40
C VAL A 175 -5.55 4.32 3.69
N GLN A 176 -4.65 5.01 4.41
CA GLN A 176 -4.81 6.42 4.75
C GLN A 176 -4.93 7.31 3.49
N LEU A 177 -4.07 7.11 2.48
CA LEU A 177 -4.11 7.87 1.24
C LEU A 177 -5.44 7.65 0.51
N GLU A 178 -5.92 6.40 0.45
CA GLU A 178 -7.21 6.09 -0.17
C GLU A 178 -8.38 6.75 0.53
N GLU A 179 -8.39 6.75 1.86
CA GLU A 179 -9.38 7.47 2.67
C GLU A 179 -9.36 8.98 2.41
N MET A 180 -8.17 9.58 2.38
CA MET A 180 -8.01 11.02 2.11
C MET A 180 -8.49 11.44 0.72
N LEU A 181 -8.38 10.52 -0.25
CA LEU A 181 -8.80 10.72 -1.64
C LEU A 181 -10.30 10.45 -1.85
N GLN A 182 -11.03 9.99 -0.82
CA GLN A 182 -12.48 9.99 -0.85
C GLN A 182 -13.03 11.42 -0.94
N GLY A 183 -14.22 11.55 -1.53
CA GLY A 183 -14.89 12.84 -1.72
C GLY A 183 -14.32 13.72 -2.83
N ILE A 184 -13.39 13.20 -3.66
CA ILE A 184 -13.09 13.87 -4.94
C ILE A 184 -14.33 13.74 -5.83
N GLU A 185 -14.82 14.87 -6.30
CA GLU A 185 -15.87 14.92 -7.31
C GLU A 185 -15.30 14.57 -8.68
N TRP A 186 -15.85 13.53 -9.30
CA TRP A 186 -15.32 12.94 -10.52
C TRP A 186 -16.23 13.20 -11.73
N THR A 187 -15.69 13.87 -12.73
CA THR A 187 -16.31 14.07 -14.05
C THR A 187 -15.80 13.01 -15.03
N ARG A 188 -16.70 12.27 -15.68
CA ARG A 188 -16.32 11.25 -16.68
C ARG A 188 -15.73 11.91 -17.93
N LEU A 189 -14.60 11.41 -18.41
CA LEU A 189 -13.91 11.90 -19.62
C LEU A 189 -14.22 11.10 -20.88
N GLY A 190 -14.76 9.89 -20.73
CA GLY A 190 -14.99 8.93 -21.82
C GLY A 190 -14.35 7.57 -21.54
N ASP A 191 -14.57 6.61 -22.44
CA ASP A 191 -14.07 5.24 -22.29
C ASP A 191 -12.59 5.12 -22.66
N LEU A 192 -11.95 4.04 -22.21
CA LEU A 192 -10.61 3.64 -22.67
C LEU A 192 -10.82 3.00 -24.05
N ASP A 193 -10.47 3.71 -25.12
CA ASP A 193 -10.51 3.16 -26.49
C ASP A 193 -9.62 1.91 -26.64
#